data_AF-A0A0L0FTG4-F1
#
_entry.id   AF-A0A0L0FTG4-F1
#
_cell.length_a   1.000
_cell.length_b   1.000
_cell.length_c   1.000
_cell.angle_alpha   90.00
_cell.angle_beta   90.00
_cell.angle_gamma   90.00
#
_symmetry.space_group_name_H-M   'P 1'
#
loop_
_entity.id
_entity.type
_entity.pdbx_description
1 polymer ?
#
loop_
_entity_poly.entity_id
_entity_poly.type
_entity_poly.pdbx_seq_one_letter_code
_entity_poly.pdbx_strand_id
1 'polypeptide(L)'
;MHVWDSTINKKLCNKGAIITNSRKRLIVLLDLLLTRISLDTMAPKKSSKGLDSLNQRLGLVMKSGKYTLGYKSTLKTLRSGKSKLIIISSNCPAVRKSEIEYYAMLSKTGIHHYHGTNIDLGTACGKYYRCSVLSITDAGDSDIIRFMPEQQ
;
A
#
# COMPACT_ATOMS: atom_id res chain seq x y z
N MET A 1 17.96 5.90 27.86
CA MET A 1 18.83 6.72 28.72
C MET A 1 20.25 6.55 28.22
N HIS A 2 20.69 7.40 27.28
CA HIS A 2 22.09 7.69 27.00
C HIS A 2 22.10 9.05 26.29
N VAL A 3 22.78 10.00 26.95
CA VAL A 3 22.82 11.44 26.69
C VAL A 3 23.87 11.73 25.62
N TRP A 4 23.48 12.37 24.52
CA TRP A 4 24.36 13.04 23.54
C TRP A 4 23.46 13.80 22.54
N ASP A 5 23.61 15.08 22.20
CA ASP A 5 24.56 16.11 22.59
C ASP A 5 24.00 17.49 22.19
N SER A 6 23.54 18.29 23.16
CA SER A 6 23.13 19.70 22.97
C SER A 6 24.31 20.68 22.89
N THR A 7 25.55 20.18 22.79
CA THR A 7 26.77 20.99 22.87
C THR A 7 27.29 21.44 21.50
N ILE A 8 26.84 20.83 20.40
CA ILE A 8 27.25 21.24 19.04
C ILE A 8 26.64 22.58 18.64
N ASN A 9 25.40 22.88 19.08
CA ASN A 9 24.65 24.04 18.59
C ASN A 9 25.11 25.38 19.18
N LYS A 10 25.87 25.37 20.29
CA LYS A 10 26.42 26.60 20.90
C LYS A 10 27.78 27.02 20.33
N LYS A 11 28.50 26.14 19.63
CA LYS A 11 29.87 26.43 19.15
C LYS A 11 29.93 27.15 17.81
N LEU A 12 28.81 27.21 17.07
CA LEU A 12 28.72 27.93 15.79
C LEU A 12 28.31 29.40 15.91
N CYS A 13 27.87 29.87 17.09
CA CYS A 13 27.35 31.22 17.25
C CYS A 13 28.43 32.29 17.51
N ASN A 14 29.70 31.91 17.73
CA ASN A 14 30.72 32.84 18.25
C ASN A 14 31.91 33.14 17.32
N LYS A 15 31.75 32.94 16.00
CA LYS A 15 32.73 33.43 15.02
C LYS A 15 32.03 34.19 13.90
N GLY A 16 32.02 35.51 14.02
CA GLY A 16 31.77 36.38 12.89
C GLY A 16 32.83 36.15 11.81
N ALA A 17 32.40 35.69 10.64
CA ALA A 17 33.19 35.69 9.42
C ALA A 17 32.25 35.83 8.21
N ILE A 18 32.12 37.07 7.76
CA ILE A 18 31.92 37.57 6.40
C ILE A 18 32.08 36.48 5.31
N ILE A 19 30.97 35.87 4.86
CA ILE A 19 30.92 35.08 3.62
C ILE A 19 29.59 35.37 2.91
N THR A 20 29.72 35.61 1.62
CA THR A 20 28.84 36.31 0.68
C THR A 20 27.45 35.71 0.46
N ASN A 21 26.50 36.61 0.16
CA ASN A 21 25.05 36.43 0.01
C ASN A 21 24.64 35.35 -1.03
N SER A 22 25.50 34.99 -1.98
CA SER A 22 25.15 34.05 -3.06
C SER A 22 25.33 32.57 -2.72
N ARG A 23 26.07 32.20 -1.66
CA ARG A 23 26.28 30.79 -1.26
C ARG A 23 25.32 30.30 -0.19
N LYS A 24 24.68 31.20 0.55
CA LYS A 24 23.64 30.85 1.55
C LYS A 24 22.39 30.26 0.91
N ARG A 25 22.03 30.70 -0.30
CA ARG A 25 20.89 30.15 -1.06
C ARG A 25 21.08 28.68 -1.44
N LEU A 26 22.30 28.26 -1.76
CA LEU A 26 22.60 26.89 -2.20
C LEU A 26 22.58 25.88 -1.04
N ILE A 27 23.09 26.28 0.14
CA ILE A 27 23.00 25.45 1.36
C ILE A 27 21.56 25.33 1.85
N VAL A 28 20.79 26.44 1.87
CA VAL A 28 19.36 26.37 2.26
C VAL A 28 18.55 25.53 1.27
N LEU A 29 18.86 25.57 -0.03
CA LEU A 29 18.20 24.70 -1.01
C LEU A 29 18.57 23.22 -0.82
N LEU A 30 19.82 22.92 -0.48
CA LEU A 30 20.27 21.54 -0.26
C LEU A 30 19.73 20.97 1.06
N ASP A 31 19.63 21.79 2.11
CA ASP A 31 18.99 21.43 3.38
C ASP A 31 17.47 21.22 3.20
N LEU A 32 16.79 22.06 2.40
CA LEU A 32 15.36 21.86 2.10
C LEU A 32 15.11 20.61 1.22
N LEU A 33 16.07 20.21 0.38
CA LEU A 33 16.00 19.00 -0.44
C LEU A 33 16.26 17.74 0.40
N LEU A 34 17.21 17.79 1.34
CA LEU A 34 17.53 16.67 2.23
C LEU A 34 16.46 16.43 3.29
N THR A 35 15.79 17.47 3.78
CA THR A 35 14.67 17.31 4.74
C THR A 35 13.41 16.72 4.09
N ARG A 36 13.33 16.67 2.75
CA ARG A 36 12.25 16.00 2.00
C ARG A 36 12.50 14.51 1.74
N ILE A 37 13.69 14.00 2.06
CA ILE A 37 14.08 12.58 1.88
C ILE A 37 14.06 11.82 3.23
N SER A 38 13.62 12.46 4.31
CA SER A 38 13.23 11.72 5.52
C SER A 38 11.99 10.90 5.22
N LEU A 39 12.21 9.62 4.91
CA LEU A 39 11.23 8.55 5.03
C LEU A 39 10.42 8.75 6.31
N ASP A 40 9.15 9.13 6.16
CA ASP A 40 8.13 8.79 7.13
C ASP A 40 8.14 7.26 7.24
N THR A 41 8.87 6.77 8.22
CA THR A 41 8.76 5.40 8.70
C THR A 41 7.38 5.31 9.36
N MET A 42 6.35 5.14 8.52
CA MET A 42 5.03 4.76 8.97
C MET A 42 5.16 3.39 9.63
N ALA A 43 5.21 3.41 10.96
CA ALA A 43 4.99 2.22 11.77
C ALA A 43 3.75 1.49 11.22
N PRO A 44 3.78 0.15 11.02
CA PRO A 44 2.60 -0.57 10.59
C PRO A 44 1.58 -0.48 11.73
N LYS A 45 0.63 0.46 11.62
CA LYS A 45 -0.58 0.45 12.43
C LYS A 45 -1.29 -0.87 12.15
N LYS A 46 -1.11 -1.84 13.04
CA LYS A 46 -1.82 -3.12 13.01
C LYS A 46 -3.30 -2.81 13.25
N SER A 47 -4.05 -2.56 12.18
CA SER A 47 -5.49 -2.43 12.17
C SER A 47 -6.14 -3.82 12.33
N SER A 48 -5.97 -4.41 13.51
CA SER A 48 -6.52 -5.74 13.83
C SER A 48 -8.06 -5.78 13.81
N LYS A 49 -8.75 -4.63 13.80
CA LYS A 49 -10.21 -4.54 13.69
C LYS A 49 -10.76 -4.64 12.25
N GLY A 50 -9.91 -4.65 11.23
CA GLY A 50 -10.35 -4.62 9.83
C GLY A 50 -10.46 -6.00 9.15
N LEU A 51 -9.83 -7.03 9.70
CA LEU A 51 -9.74 -8.35 9.05
C LEU A 51 -11.07 -9.11 9.11
N ASP A 52 -11.73 -9.10 10.27
CA ASP A 52 -13.03 -9.77 10.43
C ASP A 52 -14.10 -9.14 9.53
N SER A 53 -14.08 -7.81 9.39
CA SER A 53 -14.98 -7.08 8.51
C SER A 53 -14.73 -7.38 7.03
N LEU A 54 -13.48 -7.60 6.61
CA LEU A 54 -13.16 -7.94 5.22
C LEU A 54 -13.57 -9.37 4.88
N ASN A 55 -13.34 -10.32 5.78
CA ASN A 55 -13.74 -11.72 5.59
C ASN A 55 -15.27 -11.85 5.46
N GLN A 56 -16.04 -11.10 6.26
CA GLN A 56 -17.51 -11.04 6.14
C GLN A 56 -17.96 -10.48 4.78
N ARG A 57 -17.34 -9.38 4.32
CA ARG A 57 -17.64 -8.77 3.02
C ARG A 57 -17.27 -9.71 1.87
N LEU A 58 -16.14 -10.40 1.95
CA LEU A 58 -15.75 -11.44 1.00
C LEU A 58 -16.79 -12.55 0.92
N GLY A 59 -17.31 -13.00 2.06
CA GLY A 59 -18.38 -13.99 2.10
C GLY A 59 -19.65 -13.56 1.33
N LEU A 60 -19.97 -12.27 1.30
CA LEU A 60 -21.07 -11.72 0.51
C LEU A 60 -20.73 -11.67 -0.99
N VAL A 61 -19.52 -11.20 -1.36
CA VAL A 61 -19.04 -11.22 -2.76
C VAL A 61 -19.13 -12.63 -3.35
N MET A 62 -18.79 -13.65 -2.57
CA MET A 62 -18.80 -15.03 -3.05
C MET A 62 -20.20 -15.58 -3.31
N LYS A 63 -21.23 -15.00 -2.69
CA LYS A 63 -22.63 -15.40 -2.84
C LYS A 63 -23.34 -14.69 -3.99
N SER A 64 -23.23 -13.35 -4.08
CA SER A 64 -23.96 -12.56 -5.09
C SER A 64 -23.08 -11.92 -6.16
N GLY A 65 -21.77 -11.79 -5.92
CA GLY A 65 -20.84 -11.11 -6.80
C GLY A 65 -20.23 -11.99 -7.90
N LYS A 66 -19.51 -11.33 -8.81
CA LYS A 66 -18.69 -11.98 -9.85
C LYS A 66 -17.22 -11.72 -9.57
N TYR A 67 -16.46 -12.81 -9.51
CA TYR A 67 -15.05 -12.78 -9.13
C TYR A 67 -14.23 -13.76 -9.98
N THR A 68 -12.93 -13.50 -10.05
CA THR A 68 -11.95 -14.35 -10.73
C THR A 68 -10.80 -14.63 -9.78
N LEU A 69 -10.51 -15.92 -9.54
CA LEU A 69 -9.42 -16.37 -8.67
C LEU A 69 -8.21 -16.77 -9.50
N GLY A 70 -7.02 -16.49 -8.97
CA GLY A 70 -5.75 -16.92 -9.55
C GLY A 70 -5.03 -15.83 -10.35
N TYR A 71 -3.75 -16.08 -10.61
CA TYR A 71 -2.86 -15.09 -11.22
C TYR A 71 -3.19 -14.79 -12.69
N LYS A 72 -3.22 -15.82 -13.53
CA LYS A 72 -3.40 -15.68 -15.00
C LYS A 72 -4.76 -15.07 -15.36
N SER A 73 -5.80 -15.49 -14.65
CA SER A 73 -7.17 -14.98 -14.79
C SER A 73 -7.26 -13.52 -14.35
N THR A 74 -6.66 -13.16 -13.22
CA THR A 74 -6.61 -11.78 -12.72
C THR A 74 -5.87 -10.86 -13.69
N LEU A 75 -4.75 -11.30 -14.27
CA LEU A 75 -4.08 -10.53 -15.34
C LEU A 75 -4.95 -10.35 -16.59
N LYS A 76 -5.80 -11.32 -16.92
CA LYS A 76 -6.72 -11.20 -18.06
C LYS A 76 -7.82 -10.17 -17.78
N THR A 77 -8.38 -10.17 -16.57
CA THR A 77 -9.43 -9.20 -16.18
C THR A 77 -8.88 -7.79 -16.00
N LEU A 78 -7.66 -7.66 -15.47
CA LEU A 78 -6.89 -6.41 -15.40
C LEU A 78 -6.67 -5.81 -16.79
N ARG A 79 -6.14 -6.60 -17.73
CA ARG A 79 -5.93 -6.15 -19.12
C ARG A 79 -7.23 -5.79 -19.84
N SER A 80 -8.34 -6.42 -19.45
CA SER A 80 -9.66 -6.11 -20.00
C SER A 80 -10.33 -4.90 -19.33
N GLY A 81 -9.75 -4.33 -18.27
CA GLY A 81 -10.35 -3.23 -17.49
C GLY A 81 -11.64 -3.60 -16.75
N LYS A 82 -11.91 -4.90 -16.55
CA LYS A 82 -13.15 -5.39 -15.92
C LYS A 82 -13.03 -5.57 -14.41
N SER A 83 -11.81 -5.57 -13.88
CA SER A 83 -11.56 -5.68 -12.44
C SER A 83 -11.85 -4.35 -11.77
N LYS A 84 -12.56 -4.35 -10.64
CA LYS A 84 -12.82 -3.15 -9.83
C LYS A 84 -11.91 -3.11 -8.60
N LEU A 85 -11.72 -4.28 -7.97
CA LEU A 85 -10.91 -4.46 -6.76
C LEU A 85 -10.07 -5.72 -6.87
N ILE A 86 -8.82 -5.64 -6.47
CA ILE A 86 -7.86 -6.75 -6.43
C ILE A 86 -7.39 -6.95 -5.01
N ILE A 87 -7.37 -8.21 -4.58
CA ILE A 87 -6.93 -8.62 -3.25
C ILE A 87 -5.69 -9.51 -3.40
N ILE A 88 -4.63 -9.15 -2.68
CA ILE A 88 -3.34 -9.83 -2.72
C ILE A 88 -3.05 -10.39 -1.34
N SER A 89 -2.76 -11.69 -1.24
CA SER A 89 -2.33 -12.31 0.02
C SER A 89 -0.94 -11.83 0.46
N SER A 90 -0.67 -11.85 1.76
CA SER A 90 0.61 -11.38 2.30
C SER A 90 1.81 -12.20 1.84
N ASN A 91 1.60 -13.50 1.54
CA ASN A 91 2.64 -14.42 1.10
C ASN A 91 2.82 -14.51 -0.43
N CYS A 92 2.29 -13.56 -1.20
CA CYS A 92 2.56 -13.47 -2.63
C CYS A 92 4.05 -13.16 -2.90
N PRO A 93 4.72 -13.86 -3.86
CA PRO A 93 6.10 -13.53 -4.20
C PRO A 93 6.18 -12.10 -4.73
N ALA A 94 7.21 -11.35 -4.30
CA ALA A 94 7.34 -9.92 -4.55
C ALA A 94 7.24 -9.56 -6.03
N VAL A 95 7.87 -10.33 -6.92
CA VAL A 95 7.83 -10.14 -8.38
C VAL A 95 6.40 -10.12 -8.92
N ARG A 96 5.55 -11.05 -8.44
CA ARG A 96 4.16 -11.16 -8.89
C ARG A 96 3.28 -10.07 -8.29
N LYS A 97 3.56 -9.71 -7.05
CA LYS A 97 2.88 -8.63 -6.34
C LYS A 97 3.12 -7.30 -7.06
N SER A 98 4.37 -6.96 -7.37
CA SER A 98 4.71 -5.72 -8.07
C SER A 98 4.15 -5.67 -9.50
N GLU A 99 4.09 -6.81 -10.19
CA GLU A 99 3.50 -6.89 -11.53
C GLU A 99 1.99 -6.58 -11.49
N ILE A 100 1.25 -7.15 -10.54
CA ILE A 100 -0.19 -6.87 -10.38
C ILE A 100 -0.43 -5.42 -9.97
N GLU A 101 0.36 -4.92 -9.02
CA GLU A 101 0.26 -3.53 -8.55
C GLU A 101 0.48 -2.53 -9.69
N TYR A 102 1.46 -2.81 -10.55
CA TYR A 102 1.72 -2.02 -11.73
C TYR A 102 0.52 -1.99 -12.69
N TYR A 103 -0.03 -3.14 -13.05
CA TYR A 103 -1.22 -3.19 -13.92
C TYR A 103 -2.47 -2.58 -13.28
N ALA A 104 -2.60 -2.71 -11.96
CA ALA A 104 -3.71 -2.13 -11.22
C ALA A 104 -3.65 -0.60 -11.21
N MET A 105 -2.46 -0.02 -11.06
CA MET A 105 -2.23 1.43 -11.17
C MET A 105 -2.62 1.96 -12.56
N LEU A 106 -2.21 1.27 -13.64
CA LEU A 106 -2.55 1.65 -15.02
C LEU A 106 -4.07 1.63 -15.28
N SER A 107 -4.75 0.62 -14.72
CA SER A 107 -6.20 0.44 -14.86
C SER A 107 -7.02 1.23 -13.82
N LYS A 108 -6.36 1.96 -12.92
CA LYS A 108 -6.99 2.67 -11.78
C LYS A 108 -7.89 1.76 -10.94
N THR A 109 -7.47 0.51 -10.73
CA THR A 109 -8.21 -0.47 -9.94
C THR A 109 -7.78 -0.48 -8.49
N GLY A 110 -8.71 -0.74 -7.57
CA GLY A 110 -8.42 -0.76 -6.15
C GLY A 110 -7.53 -1.95 -5.81
N ILE A 111 -6.54 -1.75 -4.95
CA ILE A 111 -5.70 -2.84 -4.42
C ILE A 111 -5.86 -2.89 -2.92
N HIS A 112 -6.19 -4.07 -2.41
CA HIS A 112 -6.25 -4.32 -0.97
C HIS A 112 -5.29 -5.45 -0.59
N HIS A 113 -4.31 -5.14 0.27
CA HIS A 113 -3.42 -6.15 0.82
C HIS A 113 -4.10 -6.92 1.95
N TYR A 114 -4.33 -8.20 1.72
CA TYR A 114 -4.85 -9.10 2.73
C TYR A 114 -3.71 -9.49 3.68
N HIS A 115 -3.95 -9.35 4.99
CA HIS A 115 -2.93 -9.67 6.00
C HIS A 115 -2.67 -11.19 6.11
N GLY A 116 -3.69 -12.01 5.85
CA GLY A 116 -3.58 -13.47 5.93
C GLY A 116 -2.85 -14.10 4.76
N THR A 117 -2.60 -15.40 4.90
CA THR A 117 -1.92 -16.23 3.89
C THR A 117 -2.87 -16.58 2.73
N ASN A 118 -2.32 -17.17 1.67
CA ASN A 118 -3.10 -17.69 0.55
C ASN A 118 -4.06 -18.85 0.92
N ILE A 119 -3.84 -19.52 2.06
CA ILE A 119 -4.75 -20.53 2.60
C ILE A 119 -5.94 -19.81 3.23
N ASP A 120 -5.69 -18.81 4.07
CA ASP A 120 -6.72 -18.03 4.75
C ASP A 120 -7.64 -17.32 3.74
N LEU A 121 -7.05 -16.73 2.69
CA LEU A 121 -7.81 -16.10 1.62
C LEU A 121 -8.68 -17.13 0.87
N GLY A 122 -8.14 -18.31 0.54
CA GLY A 122 -8.89 -19.39 -0.09
C GLY A 122 -10.09 -19.84 0.74
N THR A 123 -9.87 -20.06 2.04
CA THR A 123 -10.91 -20.43 3.01
C THR A 123 -11.96 -19.32 3.16
N ALA A 124 -11.55 -18.05 3.25
CA ALA A 124 -12.46 -16.90 3.30
C ALA A 124 -13.34 -16.79 2.04
N CYS A 125 -12.82 -17.24 0.89
CA CYS A 125 -13.58 -17.34 -0.37
C CYS A 125 -14.45 -18.60 -0.47
N GLY A 126 -14.42 -19.51 0.52
CA GLY A 126 -15.11 -20.80 0.48
C GLY A 126 -14.52 -21.79 -0.52
N LYS A 127 -13.24 -21.68 -0.86
CA LYS A 127 -12.54 -22.58 -1.79
C LYS A 127 -11.52 -23.44 -1.06
N TYR A 128 -11.50 -24.74 -1.36
CA TYR A 128 -10.57 -25.70 -0.78
C TYR A 128 -9.16 -25.67 -1.40
N TYR A 129 -8.86 -24.68 -2.25
CA TYR A 129 -7.56 -24.49 -2.86
C TYR A 129 -6.95 -23.13 -2.50
N ARG A 130 -5.62 -23.13 -2.42
CA ARG A 130 -4.80 -21.97 -2.08
C ARG A 130 -4.97 -20.88 -3.15
N CYS A 131 -5.32 -19.67 -2.72
CA CYS A 131 -5.52 -18.52 -3.61
C CYS A 131 -4.63 -17.36 -3.18
N SER A 132 -3.66 -17.01 -4.02
CA SER A 132 -2.77 -15.87 -3.75
C SER A 132 -3.39 -14.52 -4.15
N VAL A 133 -4.18 -14.52 -5.23
CA VAL A 133 -4.71 -13.31 -5.85
C VAL A 133 -6.17 -13.54 -6.22
N LEU A 134 -7.00 -12.55 -5.91
CA LEU A 134 -8.40 -12.48 -6.26
C LEU A 134 -8.69 -11.15 -6.95
N SER A 135 -9.40 -11.18 -8.06
CA SER A 135 -9.95 -10.00 -8.72
C SER A 135 -11.47 -10.04 -8.65
N ILE A 136 -12.06 -8.97 -8.15
CA ILE A 136 -13.51 -8.78 -8.05
C ILE A 136 -13.93 -7.90 -9.23
N THR A 137 -14.71 -8.49 -10.13
CA THR A 137 -15.28 -7.77 -11.28
C THR A 137 -16.59 -7.10 -10.92
N ASP A 138 -17.36 -7.75 -10.03
CA ASP A 138 -18.60 -7.21 -9.52
C ASP A 138 -18.80 -7.57 -8.06
N ALA A 139 -19.07 -6.56 -7.23
CA ALA A 139 -19.17 -6.72 -5.79
C ALA A 139 -20.55 -7.21 -5.31
N GLY A 140 -21.55 -7.24 -6.19
CA GLY A 140 -22.93 -7.55 -5.80
C GLY A 140 -23.41 -6.61 -4.69
N ASP A 141 -23.90 -7.20 -3.60
CA ASP A 141 -24.42 -6.46 -2.43
C ASP A 141 -23.34 -6.09 -1.41
N SER A 142 -22.08 -6.43 -1.68
CA SER A 142 -20.99 -6.20 -0.74
C SER A 142 -20.37 -4.82 -0.92
N ASP A 143 -20.22 -4.09 0.19
CA ASP A 143 -19.55 -2.78 0.22
C ASP A 143 -18.01 -2.89 0.19
N ILE A 144 -17.44 -3.88 -0.49
CA ILE A 144 -16.00 -4.13 -0.48
C ILE A 144 -15.20 -3.10 -1.30
N ILE A 145 -15.84 -2.43 -2.27
CA ILE A 145 -15.18 -1.48 -3.18
C ILE A 145 -14.89 -0.13 -2.48
N ARG A 146 -15.54 0.17 -1.35
CA ARG A 146 -15.39 1.45 -0.63
C ARG A 146 -14.01 1.69 -0.01
N PHE A 147 -13.10 0.70 -0.06
CA PHE A 147 -11.74 0.83 0.46
C PHE A 147 -10.77 1.52 -0.52
N MET A 148 -11.22 1.93 -1.71
CA MET A 148 -10.43 2.84 -2.53
C MET A 148 -10.38 4.20 -1.82
N PRO A 149 -9.20 4.77 -1.53
CA PRO A 149 -9.11 6.21 -1.36
C PRO A 149 -9.55 6.79 -2.71
N GLU A 150 -10.73 7.36 -2.73
CA GLU A 150 -11.13 8.25 -3.80
C GLU A 150 -10.05 9.33 -3.84
N GLN A 151 -9.23 9.31 -4.89
CA GLN A 151 -8.31 10.40 -5.16
C GLN A 151 -9.20 11.56 -5.60
N GLN A 152 -9.64 12.36 -4.62
CA GLN A 152 -10.19 13.69 -4.83
C GLN A 152 -9.11 14.59 -5.44
#